data_AF-A0A940ELV6-F1
#
_entry.id   AF-A0A940ELV6-F1
#
_cell.length_a   1.000
_cell.length_b   1.000
_cell.length_c   1.000
_cell.angle_alpha   90.00
_cell.angle_beta   90.00
_cell.angle_gamma   90.00
#
_symmetry.space_group_name_H-M   'P 1'
#
loop_
_entity.id
_entity.type
_entity.pdbx_description
1 polymer ?
#
loop_
_entity_poly.entity_id
_entity_poly.type
_entity_poly.pdbx_seq_one_letter_code
_entity_poly.pdbx_strand_id
1 'polypeptide(L)'
;MILLQFSAGQGPVECCQAVALAVKAIEKQCKTSDLNCTVIDASQGENKLGFKSALLQIESNQKATALAFAQTWQGAMLWVCQSKYRPQHKRKNWFFSGQVYQVDEMTFDREIVYQTCRSSGAGGQHVNTTDSAVRATHTSSGVSVRVESERSQHANKRLAKALLFQKLQMAQQQKMSQQEQARWQQHWQLQRGNPVKIFKGEKFVLSQ
;
A
#
# COMPACT_ATOMS: atom_id res chain seq x y z
N MET A 1 7.52 7.35 4.30
CA MET A 1 7.09 7.46 2.89
C MET A 1 5.72 8.11 2.69
N ILE A 2 5.51 8.89 1.60
CA ILE A 2 4.19 9.38 1.13
C ILE A 2 3.81 8.61 -0.14
N LEU A 3 2.62 8.01 -0.15
CA LEU A 3 2.07 7.29 -1.30
C LEU A 3 0.82 7.99 -1.84
N LEU A 4 0.69 8.03 -3.17
CA LEU A 4 -0.46 8.57 -3.88
C LEU A 4 -0.98 7.51 -4.85
N GLN A 5 -2.21 7.05 -4.61
CA GLN A 5 -2.87 6.07 -5.45
C GLN A 5 -3.92 6.71 -6.34
N PHE A 6 -3.86 6.45 -7.63
CA PHE A 6 -4.92 6.77 -8.59
C PHE A 6 -5.76 5.55 -8.93
N SER A 7 -7.04 5.82 -9.22
CA SER A 7 -8.03 4.81 -9.60
C SER A 7 -8.94 5.35 -10.70
N ALA A 8 -9.09 4.58 -11.78
CA ALA A 8 -10.11 4.80 -12.81
C ALA A 8 -11.51 4.30 -12.39
N GLY A 9 -11.61 3.62 -11.24
CA GLY A 9 -12.81 2.95 -10.76
C GLY A 9 -13.37 1.93 -11.77
N GLN A 10 -14.70 1.86 -11.89
CA GLN A 10 -15.40 1.16 -12.97
C GLN A 10 -15.61 2.03 -14.22
N GLY A 11 -14.78 3.06 -14.38
CA GLY A 11 -14.83 3.91 -15.56
C GLY A 11 -14.44 3.14 -16.82
N PRO A 12 -14.94 3.57 -18.00
CA PRO A 12 -14.51 3.01 -19.28
C PRO A 12 -13.04 3.34 -19.55
N VAL A 13 -12.51 2.83 -20.66
CA VAL A 13 -11.11 3.04 -21.09
C VAL A 13 -10.63 4.50 -21.02
N GLU A 14 -11.51 5.48 -21.27
CA GLU A 14 -11.16 6.90 -21.17
C GLU A 14 -10.74 7.31 -19.75
N CYS A 15 -11.34 6.73 -18.71
CA CYS A 15 -10.93 6.93 -17.32
C CYS A 15 -9.54 6.33 -17.06
N CYS A 16 -9.24 5.17 -17.65
CA CYS A 16 -7.91 4.56 -17.55
C CYS A 16 -6.84 5.43 -18.22
N GLN A 17 -7.17 6.04 -19.35
CA GLN A 17 -6.30 7.01 -20.02
C GLN A 17 -6.11 8.27 -19.15
N ALA A 18 -7.17 8.76 -18.49
CA ALA A 18 -7.07 9.91 -17.58
C ALA A 18 -6.04 9.68 -16.47
N VAL A 19 -6.02 8.48 -15.87
CA VAL A 19 -5.04 8.10 -14.86
C VAL A 19 -3.61 8.13 -15.43
N ALA A 20 -3.40 7.55 -16.62
CA ALA A 20 -2.08 7.58 -17.26
C ALA A 20 -1.59 9.00 -17.59
N LEU A 21 -2.51 9.89 -17.99
CA LEU A 21 -2.20 11.31 -18.21
C LEU A 21 -1.89 12.04 -16.90
N ALA A 22 -2.61 11.73 -15.82
CA ALA A 22 -2.36 12.27 -14.49
C ALA A 22 -0.97 11.88 -13.96
N VAL A 23 -0.58 10.60 -14.10
CA VAL A 23 0.77 10.12 -13.73
C VAL A 23 1.85 10.91 -14.48
N LYS A 24 1.73 11.03 -15.81
CA LYS A 24 2.69 11.81 -16.62
C LYS A 24 2.73 13.29 -16.23
N ALA A 25 1.59 13.88 -15.89
CA ALA A 25 1.52 15.26 -15.44
C ALA A 25 2.24 15.45 -14.09
N ILE A 26 2.09 14.49 -13.17
CA ILE A 26 2.76 14.49 -11.87
C ILE A 26 4.26 14.30 -12.04
N GLU A 27 4.71 13.32 -12.83
CA GLU A 27 6.13 13.13 -13.12
C GLU A 27 6.77 14.41 -13.68
N LYS A 28 6.05 15.12 -14.57
CA LYS A 28 6.52 16.40 -15.11
C LYS A 28 6.56 17.50 -14.05
N GLN A 29 5.53 17.60 -13.20
CA GLN A 29 5.49 18.58 -12.11
C GLN A 29 6.59 18.31 -11.08
N CYS A 30 6.79 17.05 -10.73
CA CYS A 30 7.84 16.61 -9.83
C CYS A 30 9.23 16.90 -10.39
N LYS A 31 9.46 16.81 -11.71
CA LYS A 31 10.74 17.24 -12.31
C LYS A 31 10.97 18.75 -12.26
N THR A 32 9.91 19.55 -12.31
CA THR A 32 10.00 21.02 -12.26
C THR A 32 10.11 21.53 -10.82
N SER A 33 9.54 20.82 -9.86
CA SER A 33 9.69 21.06 -8.43
C SER A 33 10.85 20.22 -7.88
N ASP A 34 11.36 20.49 -6.68
CA ASP A 34 12.40 19.64 -6.06
C ASP A 34 11.77 18.39 -5.40
N LEU A 35 11.03 17.62 -6.20
CA LEU A 35 10.25 16.44 -5.80
C LEU A 35 10.68 15.23 -6.61
N ASN A 36 10.82 14.07 -5.96
CA ASN A 36 11.02 12.80 -6.66
C ASN A 36 9.71 12.02 -6.70
N CYS A 37 9.41 11.42 -7.85
CA CYS A 37 8.22 10.59 -8.05
C CYS A 37 8.62 9.26 -8.67
N THR A 38 8.27 8.16 -7.99
CA THR A 38 8.51 6.80 -8.46
C THR A 38 7.19 6.05 -8.57
N VAL A 39 6.99 5.31 -9.67
CA VAL A 39 5.83 4.43 -9.82
C VAL A 39 6.16 3.11 -9.13
N ILE A 40 5.42 2.79 -8.07
CA ILE A 40 5.63 1.57 -7.26
C ILE A 40 4.86 0.40 -7.84
N ASP A 41 3.62 0.65 -8.26
CA ASP A 41 2.76 -0.35 -8.85
C ASP A 41 1.80 0.30 -9.84
N ALA A 42 1.44 -0.42 -10.89
CA ALA A 42 0.47 0.05 -11.87
C ALA A 42 -0.27 -1.15 -12.48
N SER A 43 -1.60 -1.15 -12.35
CA SER A 43 -2.44 -2.11 -13.05
C SER A 43 -2.91 -1.52 -14.38
N GLN A 44 -2.72 -2.28 -15.46
CA GLN A 44 -3.18 -1.87 -16.78
C GLN A 44 -4.71 -1.99 -16.87
N GLY A 45 -5.33 -1.05 -17.59
CA GLY A 45 -6.73 -1.17 -17.99
C GLY A 45 -6.92 -2.14 -19.16
N GLU A 46 -8.15 -2.24 -19.65
CA GLU A 46 -8.48 -3.07 -20.83
C GLU A 46 -7.65 -2.71 -22.07
N ASN A 47 -7.25 -1.45 -22.20
CA ASN A 47 -6.31 -1.01 -23.22
C ASN A 47 -4.90 -0.80 -22.65
N LYS A 48 -3.89 -1.25 -23.40
CA LYS A 48 -2.45 -1.12 -23.07
C LYS A 48 -1.94 0.32 -22.86
N LEU A 49 -2.75 1.33 -23.19
CA LEU A 49 -2.39 2.75 -23.15
C LEU A 49 -2.81 3.47 -21.85
N GLY A 50 -3.61 2.83 -20.98
CA GLY A 50 -4.15 3.43 -19.76
C GLY A 50 -3.95 2.57 -18.52
N PHE A 51 -4.03 3.18 -17.34
CA PHE A 51 -3.92 2.50 -16.05
C PHE A 51 -5.28 2.42 -15.36
N LYS A 52 -5.66 1.23 -14.90
CA LYS A 52 -6.83 1.04 -14.05
C LYS A 52 -6.56 1.53 -12.63
N SER A 53 -5.35 1.27 -12.14
CA SER A 53 -4.80 1.82 -10.90
C SER A 53 -3.32 2.14 -11.08
N ALA A 54 -2.84 3.15 -10.37
CA ALA A 54 -1.41 3.45 -10.29
C ALA A 54 -1.07 3.90 -8.87
N LEU A 55 0.00 3.39 -8.30
CA LEU A 55 0.53 3.75 -7.00
C LEU A 55 1.87 4.45 -7.20
N LEU A 56 1.93 5.70 -6.78
CA LEU A 56 3.11 6.55 -6.84
C LEU A 56 3.67 6.75 -5.43
N GLN A 57 4.98 6.73 -5.31
CA GLN A 57 5.70 7.24 -4.15
C GLN A 57 6.20 8.64 -4.46
N ILE A 58 5.91 9.58 -3.56
CA ILE A 58 6.33 10.97 -3.65
C ILE A 58 7.32 11.26 -2.54
N GLU A 59 8.50 11.73 -2.90
CA GLU A 59 9.58 12.07 -1.99
C GLU A 59 10.03 13.51 -2.18
N SER A 60 10.51 14.10 -1.10
CA SER A 60 11.09 15.43 -1.10
C SER A 60 12.03 15.56 0.09
N ASN A 61 12.95 16.51 0.00
CA ASN A 61 13.81 16.93 1.12
C ASN A 61 12.98 17.30 2.37
N GLN A 62 11.76 17.80 2.19
CA GLN A 62 10.81 18.08 3.27
C GLN A 62 9.54 17.23 3.12
N LYS A 63 9.26 16.35 4.09
CA LYS A 63 8.06 15.48 4.11
C LYS A 63 6.76 16.29 3.99
N ALA A 64 6.71 17.49 4.59
CA ALA A 64 5.55 18.38 4.51
C ALA A 64 5.25 18.84 3.08
N THR A 65 6.27 19.12 2.28
CA THR A 65 6.12 19.55 0.88
C THR A 65 5.62 18.42 -0.01
N ALA A 66 6.17 17.21 0.15
CA ALA A 66 5.67 16.02 -0.53
C ALA A 66 4.21 15.72 -0.17
N LEU A 67 3.85 15.85 1.12
CA LEU A 67 2.49 15.65 1.59
C LEU A 67 1.53 16.71 1.03
N ALA A 68 1.89 17.99 1.11
CA ALA A 68 1.06 19.07 0.58
C ALA A 68 0.80 18.91 -0.92
N PHE A 69 1.84 18.55 -1.68
CA PHE A 69 1.71 18.25 -3.10
C PHE A 69 0.73 17.08 -3.34
N ALA A 70 0.94 15.95 -2.65
CA ALA A 70 0.07 14.77 -2.79
C ALA A 70 -1.38 15.06 -2.40
N GLN A 71 -1.61 15.85 -1.34
CA GLN A 71 -2.94 16.27 -0.89
C GLN A 71 -3.69 17.09 -1.95
N THR A 72 -3.01 17.85 -2.81
CA THR A 72 -3.68 18.54 -3.91
C THR A 72 -4.35 17.58 -4.90
N TRP A 73 -3.86 16.33 -4.98
CA TRP A 73 -4.39 15.28 -5.84
C TRP A 73 -5.36 14.34 -5.11
N GLN A 74 -5.69 14.62 -3.85
CA GLN A 74 -6.64 13.83 -3.08
C GLN A 74 -8.08 14.17 -3.47
N GLY A 75 -8.89 13.14 -3.72
CA GLY A 75 -10.32 13.26 -4.02
C GLY A 75 -10.68 12.88 -5.46
N ALA A 76 -11.88 13.27 -5.87
CA ALA A 76 -12.37 13.04 -7.23
C ALA A 76 -11.76 14.05 -8.21
N MET A 77 -11.44 13.61 -9.42
CA MET A 77 -10.89 14.43 -10.49
C MET A 77 -11.67 14.18 -11.78
N LEU A 78 -11.74 15.21 -12.62
CA LEU A 78 -12.50 15.17 -13.86
C LEU A 78 -11.60 15.52 -15.04
N TRP A 79 -11.55 14.65 -16.03
CA TRP A 79 -11.01 14.95 -17.35
C TRP A 79 -12.13 15.14 -18.36
N VAL A 80 -12.18 16.31 -18.97
CA VAL A 80 -13.16 16.69 -20.01
C VAL A 80 -12.49 16.61 -21.37
N CYS A 81 -12.76 15.53 -22.11
CA CYS A 81 -12.23 15.30 -23.45
C CYS A 81 -13.21 14.46 -24.27
N GLN A 82 -13.30 14.73 -25.58
CA GLN A 82 -14.00 13.85 -26.50
C GLN A 82 -13.29 12.48 -26.53
N SER A 83 -14.05 11.38 -26.50
CA SER A 83 -13.46 10.04 -26.57
C SER A 83 -12.78 9.79 -27.92
N LYS A 84 -11.55 9.28 -27.89
CA LYS A 84 -10.84 8.75 -29.06
C LYS A 84 -11.15 7.29 -29.35
N TYR A 85 -11.57 6.53 -28.34
CA TYR A 85 -11.89 5.10 -28.47
C TYR A 85 -13.30 4.85 -28.98
N ARG A 86 -14.21 5.82 -28.76
CA ARG A 86 -15.60 5.77 -29.21
C ARG A 86 -15.92 7.01 -30.04
N PRO A 87 -15.60 6.99 -31.35
CA PRO A 87 -15.95 8.08 -32.26
C PRO A 87 -17.45 8.39 -32.18
N GLN A 88 -17.82 9.67 -32.26
CA GLN A 88 -19.21 10.17 -32.20
C GLN A 88 -19.96 10.04 -30.85
N HIS A 89 -19.37 9.44 -29.82
CA HIS A 89 -20.03 9.30 -28.52
C HIS A 89 -20.16 10.66 -27.81
N LYS A 90 -21.36 11.04 -27.35
CA LYS A 90 -21.63 12.39 -26.80
C LYS A 90 -20.96 12.68 -25.45
N ARG A 91 -20.60 11.66 -24.67
CA ARG A 91 -19.97 11.82 -23.34
C ARG A 91 -18.55 12.35 -23.47
N LYS A 92 -18.25 13.37 -22.66
CA LYS A 92 -16.93 14.02 -22.58
C LYS A 92 -16.30 14.00 -21.17
N ASN A 93 -17.06 13.59 -20.16
CA ASN A 93 -16.65 13.66 -18.75
C ASN A 93 -16.17 12.30 -18.25
N TRP A 94 -14.89 12.24 -17.89
CA TRP A 94 -14.17 11.05 -17.40
C TRP A 94 -13.66 11.30 -15.99
N PHE A 95 -14.20 10.56 -15.02
CA PHE A 95 -13.82 10.72 -13.61
C PHE A 95 -12.77 9.69 -13.22
N PHE A 96 -11.85 10.10 -12.35
CA PHE A 96 -10.88 9.24 -11.68
C PHE A 96 -10.63 9.80 -10.28
N SER A 97 -10.05 9.02 -9.37
CA SER A 97 -9.81 9.46 -7.98
C SER A 97 -8.35 9.33 -7.60
N GLY A 98 -7.92 10.15 -6.64
CA GLY A 98 -6.62 10.10 -6.01
C GLY A 98 -6.76 9.96 -4.50
N GLN A 99 -5.94 9.11 -3.89
CA GLN A 99 -5.92 8.88 -2.45
C GLN A 99 -4.49 8.94 -1.94
N VAL A 100 -4.28 9.69 -0.86
CA VAL A 100 -2.97 9.82 -0.22
C VAL A 100 -2.91 8.89 0.97
N TYR A 101 -1.79 8.19 1.10
CA TYR A 101 -1.44 7.39 2.27
C TYR A 101 -0.10 7.86 2.82
N GLN A 102 -0.03 7.95 4.14
CA GLN A 102 1.22 8.18 4.84
C GLN A 102 1.66 6.84 5.43
N VAL A 103 2.84 6.38 5.04
CA VAL A 103 3.45 5.19 5.61
C VAL A 103 4.59 5.67 6.48
N ASP A 104 4.42 5.51 7.79
CA ASP A 104 5.51 5.74 8.73
C ASP A 104 6.42 4.51 8.73
N GLU A 105 7.64 4.68 8.24
CA GLU A 105 8.68 3.65 8.19
C GLU A 105 9.38 3.41 9.53
N MET A 106 8.79 3.82 10.64
CA MET A 106 9.34 3.51 11.95
C MET A 106 8.88 2.12 12.41
N THR A 107 9.61 1.08 12.01
CA THR A 107 10.17 0.00 12.86
C THR A 107 10.52 -1.21 12.02
N PHE A 108 11.73 -1.21 11.46
CA PHE A 108 12.35 -2.45 11.01
C PHE A 108 13.84 -2.36 11.28
N ASP A 109 14.23 -2.64 12.52
CA ASP A 109 15.24 -3.66 12.82
C ASP A 109 15.55 -3.71 14.33
N ARG A 110 15.61 -4.94 14.87
CA ARG A 110 16.01 -5.37 16.24
C ARG A 110 14.89 -5.50 17.31
N GLU A 111 13.97 -6.44 17.14
CA GLU A 111 12.83 -6.55 18.05
C GLU A 111 12.39 -7.98 18.42
N ILE A 112 13.28 -8.98 18.49
CA ILE A 112 12.89 -10.30 19.03
C ILE A 112 13.45 -10.47 20.43
N VAL A 113 12.58 -10.43 21.43
CA VAL A 113 12.90 -10.76 22.83
C VAL A 113 12.61 -12.24 23.06
N TYR A 114 13.59 -12.97 23.60
CA TYR A 114 13.44 -14.36 23.99
C TYR A 114 13.34 -14.46 25.51
N GLN A 115 12.32 -15.14 26.01
CA GLN A 115 12.15 -15.48 27.42
C GLN A 115 12.18 -17.00 27.57
N THR A 116 12.96 -17.50 28.50
CA THR A 116 12.93 -18.92 28.90
C THR A 116 11.86 -19.16 29.94
N CYS A 117 11.16 -20.28 29.84
CA CYS A 117 10.12 -20.68 30.78
C CYS A 117 10.27 -22.16 31.11
N ARG A 118 9.63 -22.59 32.19
CA ARG A 118 9.44 -24.02 32.46
C ARG A 118 8.40 -24.59 31.53
N SER A 119 8.70 -25.77 31.01
CA SER A 119 7.79 -26.54 30.15
C SER A 119 6.61 -27.03 30.99
N SER A 120 5.39 -26.86 30.50
CA SER A 120 4.16 -27.25 31.20
C SER A 120 3.62 -28.56 30.62
N GLY A 121 4.03 -29.70 31.18
CA GLY A 121 3.58 -31.02 30.74
C GLY A 121 3.72 -32.09 31.81
N ALA A 122 3.01 -33.22 31.64
CA ALA A 122 3.11 -34.40 32.50
C ALA A 122 4.47 -35.10 32.29
N GLY A 123 5.52 -34.57 32.89
CA GLY A 123 6.87 -35.10 32.79
C GLY A 123 7.51 -35.34 34.16
N GLY A 124 8.46 -36.29 34.21
CA GLY A 124 9.22 -36.62 35.43
C GLY A 124 10.10 -35.46 35.94
N GLN A 125 10.92 -35.72 36.96
CA GLN A 125 11.74 -34.69 37.66
C GLN A 125 12.48 -33.72 36.71
N HIS A 126 13.01 -34.21 35.59
CA HIS A 126 13.75 -33.38 34.62
C HIS A 126 12.88 -32.31 33.91
N VAL A 127 11.57 -32.50 33.76
CA VAL A 127 10.67 -31.51 33.15
C VAL A 127 10.35 -30.37 34.11
N ASN A 128 10.38 -30.64 35.42
CA ASN A 128 10.06 -29.66 36.46
C ASN A 128 11.26 -28.81 36.90
N THR A 129 12.49 -29.22 36.56
CA THR A 129 13.73 -28.56 37.00
C THR A 129 14.44 -27.78 35.88
N THR A 130 14.21 -28.11 34.60
CA THR A 130 14.92 -27.48 33.47
C THR A 130 14.05 -26.46 32.72
N ASP A 131 14.56 -25.24 32.55
CA ASP A 131 13.91 -24.17 31.78
C ASP A 131 14.14 -24.36 30.26
N SER A 132 13.53 -25.40 29.70
CA SER A 132 13.68 -25.75 28.28
C SER A 132 12.70 -25.04 27.35
N ALA A 133 11.56 -24.53 27.83
CA ALA A 133 10.59 -23.83 27.00
C ALA A 133 11.08 -22.42 26.63
N VAL A 134 10.79 -21.98 25.41
CA VAL A 134 11.19 -20.66 24.91
C VAL A 134 9.97 -19.92 24.37
N ARG A 135 9.77 -18.70 24.86
CA ARG A 135 8.85 -17.72 24.29
C ARG A 135 9.65 -16.70 23.49
N ALA A 136 9.31 -16.54 22.22
CA ALA A 136 9.85 -15.50 21.36
C ALA A 136 8.75 -14.45 21.10
N THR A 137 9.05 -13.18 21.35
CA THR A 137 8.12 -12.06 21.17
C THR A 137 8.73 -11.04 20.23
N HIS A 138 7.98 -10.65 19.19
CA HIS A 138 8.36 -9.57 18.30
C HIS A 138 7.83 -8.23 18.83
N THR A 139 8.72 -7.37 19.34
CA THR A 139 8.42 -6.17 20.14
C THR A 139 7.55 -5.16 19.40
N SER A 140 7.78 -4.86 18.11
CA SER A 140 6.91 -3.93 17.36
C SER A 140 5.52 -4.47 17.13
N SER A 141 5.42 -5.74 16.73
CA SER A 141 4.13 -6.32 16.34
C SER A 141 3.30 -6.84 17.52
N GLY A 142 3.92 -7.05 18.69
CA GLY A 142 3.33 -7.74 19.83
C GLY A 142 3.09 -9.25 19.64
N VAL A 143 3.37 -9.81 18.44
CA VAL A 143 3.18 -11.23 18.15
C VAL A 143 4.18 -12.06 18.95
N SER A 144 3.68 -13.06 19.67
CA SER A 144 4.50 -13.99 20.43
C SER A 144 4.20 -15.45 20.09
N VAL A 145 5.22 -16.28 20.23
CA VAL A 145 5.15 -17.74 20.04
C VAL A 145 5.87 -18.41 21.21
N ARG A 146 5.26 -19.46 21.77
CA ARG A 146 5.86 -20.31 22.80
C ARG A 146 6.11 -21.70 22.20
N VAL A 147 7.30 -22.24 22.43
CA VAL A 147 7.70 -23.59 21.99
C VAL A 147 8.32 -24.35 23.15
N GLU A 148 7.84 -25.57 23.37
CA GLU A 148 8.31 -26.48 24.43
C GLU A 148 8.37 -27.95 23.97
N SER A 149 8.37 -28.17 22.66
CA SER A 149 8.32 -29.52 22.06
C SER A 149 9.62 -30.29 22.17
N GLU A 150 10.77 -29.61 22.24
CA GLU A 150 12.09 -30.23 22.32
C GLU A 150 12.63 -30.25 23.74
N ARG A 151 13.50 -31.23 24.04
CA ARG A 151 14.16 -31.32 25.35
C ARG A 151 15.20 -30.22 25.57
N SER A 152 15.77 -29.67 24.49
CA SER A 152 16.81 -28.64 24.58
C SER A 152 16.28 -27.24 24.30
N GLN A 153 16.69 -26.28 25.13
CA GLN A 153 16.37 -24.86 24.99
C GLN A 153 16.82 -24.29 23.63
N HIS A 154 18.00 -24.69 23.14
CA HIS A 154 18.55 -24.22 21.87
C HIS A 154 17.70 -24.68 20.67
N ALA A 155 17.21 -25.92 20.68
CA ALA A 155 16.31 -26.41 19.65
C ALA A 155 14.94 -25.69 19.71
N ASN A 156 14.38 -25.49 20.91
CA ASN A 156 13.15 -24.71 21.10
C ASN A 156 13.31 -23.25 20.65
N LYS A 157 14.46 -22.62 20.88
CA LYS A 157 14.76 -21.25 20.41
C LYS A 157 14.77 -21.15 18.88
N ARG A 158 15.38 -22.13 18.20
CA ARG A 158 15.41 -22.18 16.72
C ARG A 158 14.01 -22.37 16.14
N LEU A 159 13.22 -23.27 16.72
CA LEU A 159 11.82 -23.51 16.33
C LEU A 159 10.94 -22.28 16.59
N ALA A 160 11.08 -21.64 17.76
CA ALA A 160 10.33 -20.44 18.11
C ALA A 160 10.61 -19.30 17.11
N LYS A 161 11.87 -19.14 16.67
CA LYS A 161 12.24 -18.17 15.63
C LYS A 161 11.56 -18.49 14.29
N ALA A 162 11.59 -19.74 13.84
CA ALA A 162 10.98 -20.15 12.57
C ALA A 162 9.46 -19.94 12.56
N LEU A 163 8.78 -20.34 13.64
CA LEU A 163 7.33 -20.17 13.79
C LEU A 163 6.93 -18.70 13.92
N LEU A 164 7.72 -17.89 14.65
CA LEU A 164 7.49 -16.45 14.76
C LEU A 164 7.62 -15.78 13.38
N PHE A 165 8.66 -16.14 12.61
CA PHE A 165 8.84 -15.63 11.25
C PHE A 165 7.69 -16.01 10.32
N GLN A 166 7.23 -17.28 10.36
CA GLN A 166 6.08 -17.73 9.58
C GLN A 166 4.80 -16.96 9.95
N LYS A 167 4.53 -16.74 11.24
CA LYS A 167 3.38 -15.93 11.69
C LYS A 167 3.48 -14.47 11.24
N LEU A 168 4.67 -13.87 11.30
CA LEU A 168 4.89 -12.50 10.83
C LEU A 168 4.66 -12.39 9.33
N GLN A 169 5.16 -13.35 8.54
CA GLN A 169 4.90 -13.39 7.10
C GLN A 169 3.41 -13.55 6.78
N MET A 170 2.71 -14.45 7.47
CA MET A 170 1.25 -14.62 7.31
C MET A 170 0.49 -13.34 7.67
N ALA A 171 0.85 -12.69 8.79
CA ALA A 171 0.23 -11.42 9.19
C ALA A 171 0.50 -10.31 8.18
N GLN A 172 1.70 -10.27 7.60
CA GLN A 172 2.06 -9.31 6.55
C GLN A 172 1.30 -9.59 5.25
N GLN A 173 1.17 -10.85 4.84
CA GLN A 173 0.35 -11.25 3.69
C GLN A 173 -1.13 -10.91 3.91
N GLN A 174 -1.67 -11.14 5.11
CA GLN A 174 -3.03 -10.74 5.46
C GLN A 174 -3.22 -9.22 5.43
N LYS A 175 -2.25 -8.45 5.96
CA LYS A 175 -2.27 -6.99 5.85
C LYS A 175 -2.21 -6.53 4.39
N MET A 176 -1.35 -7.13 3.57
CA MET A 176 -1.27 -6.82 2.15
C MET A 176 -2.58 -7.16 1.44
N SER A 177 -3.17 -8.33 1.69
CA SER A 177 -4.47 -8.74 1.15
C SER A 177 -5.60 -7.83 1.62
N GLN A 178 -5.63 -7.40 2.88
CA GLN A 178 -6.61 -6.43 3.40
C GLN A 178 -6.40 -5.06 2.78
N GLN A 179 -5.16 -4.62 2.58
CA GLN A 179 -4.87 -3.37 1.88
C GLN A 179 -5.27 -3.47 0.40
N GLU A 180 -5.04 -4.59 -0.26
CA GLU A 180 -5.49 -4.84 -1.64
C GLU A 180 -7.01 -4.88 -1.72
N GLN A 181 -7.68 -5.53 -0.77
CA GLN A 181 -9.15 -5.56 -0.67
C GLN A 181 -9.72 -4.18 -0.36
N ALA A 182 -9.10 -3.41 0.52
CA ALA A 182 -9.48 -2.03 0.81
C ALA A 182 -9.26 -1.13 -0.41
N ARG A 183 -8.12 -1.28 -1.09
CA ARG A 183 -7.84 -0.63 -2.39
C ARG A 183 -8.92 -1.01 -3.41
N TRP A 184 -9.28 -2.29 -3.49
CA TRP A 184 -10.33 -2.81 -4.39
C TRP A 184 -11.74 -2.30 -4.05
N GLN A 185 -12.10 -2.21 -2.77
CA GLN A 185 -13.37 -1.62 -2.33
C GLN A 185 -13.41 -0.11 -2.62
N GLN A 186 -12.28 0.60 -2.46
CA GLN A 186 -12.16 2.00 -2.82
C GLN A 186 -12.22 2.24 -4.33
N HIS A 187 -11.76 1.27 -5.16
CA HIS A 187 -12.02 1.29 -6.60
C HIS A 187 -13.53 1.27 -6.93
N TRP A 188 -14.36 0.65 -6.09
CA TRP A 188 -15.82 0.58 -6.30
C TRP A 188 -16.58 1.83 -5.83
N GLN A 189 -16.10 2.54 -4.81
CA GLN A 189 -16.78 3.70 -4.21
C GLN A 189 -16.42 5.05 -4.85
N LEU A 190 -16.07 5.08 -6.14
CA LEU A 190 -15.68 6.32 -6.83
C LEU A 190 -16.84 7.34 -6.84
N GLN A 191 -16.75 8.39 -6.03
CA GLN A 191 -17.73 9.48 -6.03
C GLN A 191 -17.67 10.24 -7.37
N ARG A 192 -18.78 10.17 -8.12
CA ARG A 192 -18.95 10.90 -9.40
C ARG A 192 -19.61 12.24 -9.11
N GLY A 193 -18.81 13.26 -8.82
CA GLY A 193 -19.27 14.62 -8.48
C GLY A 193 -18.21 15.41 -7.71
N ASN A 194 -18.37 16.73 -7.63
CA ASN A 194 -17.48 17.66 -6.92
C ASN A 194 -15.97 17.42 -7.16
N PRO A 195 -15.49 17.52 -8.42
CA PRO A 195 -14.10 17.25 -8.72
C PRO A 195 -13.17 18.32 -8.12
N VAL A 196 -12.13 17.88 -7.41
CA VAL A 196 -11.09 18.72 -6.83
C VAL A 196 -10.20 19.35 -7.91
N LYS A 197 -9.98 18.63 -9.02
CA LYS A 197 -9.31 19.17 -10.21
C LYS A 197 -10.07 18.81 -11.48
N ILE A 198 -10.14 19.77 -12.39
CA ILE A 198 -10.73 19.60 -13.72
C ILE A 198 -9.64 19.78 -14.76
N PHE A 199 -9.51 18.83 -15.67
CA PHE A 199 -8.57 18.85 -16.79
C PHE A 199 -9.36 18.92 -18.10
N LYS A 200 -8.89 19.69 -19.08
CA LYS A 200 -9.57 19.86 -20.37
C LYS A 200 -8.67 19.49 -21.54
N GLY A 201 -9.31 18.93 -22.56
CA GLY A 201 -8.70 18.63 -23.85
C GLY A 201 -7.72 17.46 -23.83
N GLU A 202 -7.19 17.14 -25.01
CA GLU A 202 -6.31 15.99 -25.20
C GLU A 202 -4.94 16.16 -24.52
N LYS A 203 -4.50 17.41 -24.36
CA LYS A 203 -3.23 17.75 -23.71
C LYS A 203 -3.29 17.70 -22.18
N PHE A 204 -4.44 17.33 -21.60
CA PHE A 204 -4.64 17.21 -20.14
C PHE A 204 -4.25 18.50 -19.39
N VAL A 205 -4.77 19.64 -19.85
CA VAL A 205 -4.43 20.94 -19.24
C VAL A 205 -5.35 21.18 -18.05
N LEU A 206 -4.78 21.55 -16.91
CA LEU A 206 -5.55 21.91 -15.73
C LEU A 206 -6.41 23.16 -16.04
N SER A 207 -7.72 23.01 -15.92
CA SER A 207 -8.65 24.14 -15.93
C SER A 207 -8.78 24.62 -14.50
N GLN A 208 -8.28 25.83 -14.25
CA GLN A 208 -8.65 26.60 -13.08
C GLN A 208 -10.15 26.93 -13.11
#